data_AF-A0A410UJL5-F1
#
_entry.id   AF-A0A410UJL5-F1
#
_cell.length_a   1.000
_cell.length_b   1.000
_cell.length_c   1.000
_cell.angle_alpha   90.00
_cell.angle_beta   90.00
_cell.angle_gamma   90.00
#
_symmetry.space_group_name_H-M   'P 1'
#
loop_
_entity.id
_entity.type
_entity.pdbx_description
1 polymer ?
#
loop_
_entity_poly.entity_id
_entity_poly.type
_entity_poly.pdbx_seq_one_letter_code
_entity_poly.pdbx_strand_id
1 'polypeptide(L)'
;MPLPRAAASAMAAFEGHWHRRQPWLADPTLQTLLDMIGRLYAVEKTIRDEGLIGEAKRQRRQADAAPVMRRLFEWVDENIQAQAFLPSNPFLKALGYIQERKDGLMVYLDDPDVPIDTNHVERVIRAIPMGRKNGTFCWTELGAQQIAIVQSLLATCRLHDVNPYDYLVDVLQRVGEHPQARVHELTPRVWKTLFADKPMRSDLHHAHGGIKDAG
;
A
#
# COMPACT_ATOMS: atom_id res chain seq x y z
N MET A 1 8.25 0.58 -19.81
CA MET A 1 7.25 0.78 -18.74
C MET A 1 7.73 -0.03 -17.54
N PRO A 2 7.98 0.57 -16.37
CA PRO A 2 8.45 -0.19 -15.21
C PRO A 2 7.36 -1.18 -14.78
N LEU A 3 7.76 -2.42 -14.48
CA LEU A 3 6.86 -3.48 -14.06
C LEU A 3 6.08 -3.08 -12.80
N PRO A 4 4.80 -3.45 -12.70
CA PRO A 4 4.02 -3.12 -11.53
C PRO A 4 4.55 -3.83 -10.29
N ARG A 5 4.61 -3.14 -9.16
CA ARG A 5 5.29 -3.63 -7.96
C ARG A 5 4.64 -4.86 -7.33
N ALA A 6 3.41 -5.24 -7.69
CA ALA A 6 2.86 -6.54 -7.29
C ALA A 6 3.64 -7.72 -7.92
N ALA A 7 4.06 -7.58 -9.18
CA ALA A 7 5.01 -8.49 -9.81
C ALA A 7 6.41 -8.36 -9.17
N ALA A 8 6.81 -7.14 -8.79
CA ALA A 8 8.06 -6.91 -8.07
C ALA A 8 8.06 -7.47 -6.63
N SER A 9 6.92 -7.58 -5.94
CA SER A 9 6.79 -8.13 -4.58
C SER A 9 6.73 -9.67 -4.61
N ALA A 10 6.12 -10.27 -5.63
CA ALA A 10 6.32 -11.70 -5.94
C ALA A 10 7.79 -11.99 -6.28
N MET A 11 8.49 -11.05 -6.94
CA MET A 11 9.94 -11.11 -7.17
C MET A 11 10.79 -10.70 -5.94
N ALA A 12 10.27 -9.95 -4.97
CA ALA A 12 10.99 -9.50 -3.76
C ALA A 12 10.92 -10.52 -2.62
N ALA A 13 9.89 -11.39 -2.60
CA ALA A 13 9.92 -12.63 -1.82
C ALA A 13 11.09 -13.58 -2.21
N PHE A 14 11.86 -13.20 -3.23
CA PHE A 14 13.03 -13.86 -3.79
C PHE A 14 14.38 -13.15 -3.47
N GLU A 15 14.41 -12.21 -2.51
CA GLU A 15 15.51 -11.28 -2.17
C GLU A 15 16.85 -11.92 -1.65
N GLY A 16 17.06 -13.24 -1.73
CA GLY A 16 18.29 -13.90 -1.24
C GLY A 16 19.44 -14.05 -2.24
N HIS A 17 19.23 -13.77 -3.54
CA HIS A 17 20.20 -14.09 -4.60
C HIS A 17 20.38 -12.95 -5.63
N TRP A 18 20.97 -11.83 -5.20
CA TRP A 18 21.04 -10.58 -5.98
C TRP A 18 22.22 -10.41 -6.97
N HIS A 19 23.07 -11.42 -7.19
CA HIS A 19 24.30 -11.23 -8.00
C HIS A 19 24.45 -12.10 -9.27
N ARG A 20 23.42 -12.82 -9.72
CA ARG A 20 23.46 -13.52 -11.03
C ARG A 20 22.33 -13.02 -11.93
N ARG A 21 22.65 -12.67 -13.19
CA ARG A 21 21.65 -12.47 -14.26
C ARG A 21 20.71 -13.68 -14.24
N GLN A 22 19.44 -13.47 -13.94
CA GLN A 22 18.46 -14.54 -13.82
C GLN A 22 18.15 -15.08 -15.23
N PRO A 23 18.56 -16.31 -15.58
CA PRO A 23 18.42 -16.82 -16.96
C PRO A 23 16.96 -16.93 -17.42
N TRP A 24 16.02 -17.04 -16.47
CA TRP A 24 14.59 -17.10 -16.74
C TRP A 24 13.94 -15.74 -17.06
N LEU A 25 14.66 -14.61 -16.91
CA LEU A 25 14.16 -13.32 -17.42
C LEU A 25 14.00 -13.30 -18.95
N ALA A 26 14.65 -14.23 -19.65
CA ALA A 26 14.52 -14.43 -21.09
C ALA A 26 13.52 -15.53 -21.47
N ASP A 27 12.82 -16.12 -20.49
CA ASP A 27 11.82 -17.16 -20.74
C ASP A 27 10.54 -16.55 -21.37
N PRO A 28 10.10 -17.02 -22.55
CA PRO A 28 8.86 -16.57 -23.18
C PRO A 28 7.62 -16.68 -22.27
N THR A 29 7.62 -17.61 -21.32
CA THR A 29 6.53 -17.80 -20.36
C THR A 29 6.43 -16.63 -19.38
N LEU A 30 7.56 -16.12 -18.88
CA LEU A 30 7.59 -14.95 -18.02
C LEU A 30 7.07 -13.72 -18.76
N GLN A 31 7.48 -13.52 -20.02
CA GLN A 31 7.03 -12.38 -20.81
C GLN A 31 5.52 -12.40 -21.01
N THR A 32 4.94 -13.58 -21.27
CA THR A 32 3.49 -13.76 -21.40
C THR A 32 2.74 -13.34 -20.13
N LEU A 33 3.24 -13.76 -18.96
CA LEU A 33 2.67 -13.37 -17.67
C LEU A 33 2.76 -11.86 -17.45
N LEU A 34 3.92 -11.25 -17.72
CA LEU A 34 4.15 -9.82 -17.56
C LEU A 34 3.27 -8.99 -18.49
N ASP A 35 3.03 -9.46 -19.71
CA ASP A 35 2.14 -8.80 -20.68
C ASP A 35 0.68 -8.80 -20.21
N MET A 36 0.20 -9.92 -19.66
CA MET A 36 -1.15 -10.00 -19.08
C MET A 36 -1.30 -9.05 -17.88
N ILE A 37 -0.31 -9.02 -16.98
CA ILE A 37 -0.28 -8.07 -15.87
C ILE A 37 -0.26 -6.63 -16.41
N GLY A 38 0.56 -6.33 -17.42
CA GLY A 38 0.64 -5.01 -18.04
C GLY A 38 -0.70 -4.53 -18.59
N ARG A 39 -1.50 -5.43 -19.20
CA ARG A 39 -2.85 -5.13 -19.68
C ARG A 39 -3.80 -4.74 -18.55
N LEU A 40 -3.75 -5.41 -17.40
CA LEU A 40 -4.57 -5.04 -16.24
C LEU A 40 -4.28 -3.60 -15.76
N TYR A 41 -3.00 -3.22 -15.70
CA TYR A 41 -2.63 -1.85 -15.32
C TYR A 41 -2.96 -0.81 -16.39
N ALA A 42 -2.99 -1.20 -17.67
CA ALA A 42 -3.46 -0.33 -18.73
C ALA A 42 -4.95 -0.01 -18.54
N VAL A 43 -5.78 -0.99 -18.17
CA VAL A 43 -7.20 -0.76 -17.84
C VAL A 43 -7.36 0.21 -16.67
N GLU A 44 -6.62 0.00 -15.57
CA GLU A 44 -6.66 0.91 -14.41
C GLU A 44 -6.17 2.32 -14.76
N LYS A 45 -5.22 2.46 -15.71
CA LYS A 45 -4.79 3.75 -16.21
C LYS A 45 -5.93 4.43 -16.98
N THR A 46 -6.59 3.73 -17.90
CA THR A 46 -7.74 4.27 -18.64
C THR A 46 -8.87 4.70 -17.71
N ILE A 47 -9.24 3.88 -16.72
CA ILE A 47 -10.23 4.21 -15.68
C ILE A 47 -9.91 5.53 -15.00
N ARG A 48 -8.64 5.73 -14.62
CA ARG A 48 -8.17 6.95 -13.96
C ARG A 48 -8.17 8.15 -14.90
N ASP A 49 -7.71 7.98 -16.14
CA ASP A 49 -7.63 9.06 -17.13
C ASP A 49 -9.04 9.54 -17.53
N GLU A 50 -10.03 8.63 -17.54
CA GLU A 50 -11.46 8.93 -17.76
C GLU A 50 -12.20 9.40 -16.49
N GLY A 51 -11.56 9.33 -15.31
CA GLY A 51 -12.16 9.74 -14.04
C GLY A 51 -13.32 8.86 -13.56
N LEU A 52 -13.37 7.58 -13.95
CA LEU A 52 -14.46 6.68 -13.58
C LEU A 52 -14.41 6.29 -12.10
N ILE A 53 -15.57 6.33 -11.45
CA ILE A 53 -15.76 6.00 -10.02
C ILE A 53 -16.99 5.10 -9.82
N GLY A 54 -17.08 4.44 -8.65
CA GLY A 54 -18.23 3.63 -8.26
C GLY A 54 -18.61 2.56 -9.30
N GLU A 55 -19.89 2.48 -9.65
CA GLU A 55 -20.41 1.46 -10.57
C GLU A 55 -19.82 1.56 -11.97
N ALA A 56 -19.54 2.76 -12.48
CA ALA A 56 -18.93 2.93 -13.80
C ALA A 56 -17.52 2.32 -13.86
N LYS A 57 -16.74 2.51 -12.78
CA LYS A 57 -15.44 1.87 -12.62
C LYS A 57 -15.55 0.35 -12.54
N ARG A 58 -16.51 -0.16 -11.77
CA ARG A 58 -16.79 -1.60 -11.66
C ARG A 58 -17.16 -2.20 -13.02
N GLN A 59 -18.08 -1.59 -13.76
CA GLN A 59 -18.49 -2.05 -15.09
C GLN A 59 -17.30 -2.08 -16.06
N ARG A 60 -16.45 -1.05 -16.03
CA ARG A 60 -15.22 -1.01 -16.84
C ARG A 60 -14.27 -2.15 -16.47
N ARG A 61 -14.06 -2.42 -15.19
CA ARG A 61 -13.25 -3.56 -14.73
C ARG A 61 -13.84 -4.90 -15.19
N GLN A 62 -15.16 -5.07 -15.09
CA GLN A 62 -15.84 -6.30 -15.54
C GLN A 62 -15.75 -6.50 -17.05
N ALA A 63 -15.84 -5.44 -17.85
CA ALA A 63 -15.74 -5.51 -19.30
C ALA A 63 -14.30 -5.80 -19.76
N ASP A 64 -13.32 -5.05 -19.21
CA ASP A 64 -11.98 -4.99 -19.79
C ASP A 64 -10.93 -5.76 -18.99
N ALA A 65 -11.00 -5.75 -17.64
CA ALA A 65 -10.01 -6.40 -16.77
C ALA A 65 -10.36 -7.85 -16.44
N ALA A 66 -11.64 -8.17 -16.19
CA ALA A 66 -12.07 -9.53 -15.86
C ALA A 66 -11.70 -10.60 -16.92
N PRO A 67 -11.84 -10.39 -18.24
CA PRO A 67 -11.41 -11.39 -19.21
C PRO A 67 -9.88 -11.61 -19.19
N VAL A 68 -9.10 -10.55 -18.98
CA VAL A 68 -7.64 -10.65 -18.85
C VAL A 68 -7.27 -11.44 -17.60
N MET A 69 -7.94 -11.17 -16.48
CA MET A 69 -7.70 -11.85 -15.22
C MET A 69 -8.07 -13.34 -15.28
N ARG A 70 -9.20 -13.69 -15.91
CA ARG A 70 -9.57 -15.09 -16.15
C ARG A 70 -8.51 -15.81 -16.98
N ARG A 71 -8.07 -15.20 -18.10
CA ARG A 71 -7.04 -15.79 -18.94
C ARG A 71 -5.71 -15.96 -18.21
N LEU A 72 -5.35 -15.02 -17.34
CA LEU A 72 -4.15 -15.11 -16.50
C LEU A 72 -4.22 -16.33 -15.59
N PHE A 73 -5.32 -16.56 -14.89
CA PHE A 73 -5.45 -17.71 -14.00
C PHE A 73 -5.52 -19.04 -14.75
N GLU A 74 -6.23 -19.10 -15.88
CA GLU A 74 -6.21 -20.28 -16.75
C GLU A 74 -4.79 -20.61 -17.20
N TRP A 75 -4.03 -19.60 -17.64
CA TRP A 75 -2.65 -19.78 -18.06
C TRP A 75 -1.73 -20.22 -16.91
N VAL A 76 -1.92 -19.67 -15.70
CA VAL A 76 -1.19 -20.09 -14.49
C VAL A 76 -1.48 -21.56 -14.18
N ASP A 77 -2.75 -21.96 -14.18
CA ASP A 77 -3.19 -23.33 -13.93
C ASP A 77 -2.61 -24.30 -14.98
N GLU A 78 -2.69 -23.95 -16.27
CA GLU A 78 -2.09 -24.72 -17.38
C GLU A 78 -0.58 -24.94 -17.17
N ASN A 79 0.17 -23.90 -16.79
CA ASN A 79 1.62 -23.97 -16.61
C ASN A 79 2.04 -24.77 -15.37
N ILE A 80 1.26 -24.71 -14.29
CA ILE A 80 1.49 -25.53 -13.09
C ILE A 80 1.22 -27.02 -13.42
N GLN A 81 0.10 -27.32 -14.10
CA GLN A 81 -0.29 -28.70 -14.42
C GLN A 81 0.63 -29.35 -15.45
N ALA A 82 1.14 -28.58 -16.41
CA ALA A 82 2.06 -29.09 -17.44
C ALA A 82 3.40 -29.59 -16.87
N GLN A 83 3.69 -29.37 -15.58
CA GLN A 83 5.00 -29.66 -14.96
C GLN A 83 6.18 -29.13 -15.80
N ALA A 84 5.97 -27.99 -16.47
CA ALA A 84 6.95 -27.40 -17.39
C ALA A 84 8.26 -27.02 -16.68
N PHE A 85 8.26 -27.02 -15.35
CA PHE A 85 9.39 -26.65 -14.51
C PHE A 85 9.62 -27.66 -13.38
N LEU A 86 10.89 -27.83 -13.00
CA LEU A 86 11.27 -28.55 -11.79
C LEU A 86 10.56 -27.96 -10.55
N PRO A 87 10.18 -28.76 -9.55
CA PRO A 87 9.54 -28.26 -8.32
C PRO A 87 10.35 -27.19 -7.57
N SER A 88 11.69 -27.20 -7.72
CA SER A 88 12.59 -26.22 -7.14
C SER A 88 12.68 -24.90 -7.93
N ASN A 89 12.00 -24.79 -9.08
CA ASN A 89 12.10 -23.62 -9.94
C ASN A 89 11.45 -22.40 -9.28
N PRO A 90 12.18 -21.28 -9.17
CA PRO A 90 11.66 -20.00 -8.69
C PRO A 90 10.35 -19.54 -9.32
N PHE A 91 10.21 -19.75 -10.63
CA PHE A 91 9.05 -19.34 -11.40
C PHE A 91 7.80 -20.13 -11.00
N LEU A 92 7.92 -21.44 -10.78
CA LEU A 92 6.81 -22.28 -10.31
C LEU A 92 6.32 -21.83 -8.92
N LYS A 93 7.24 -21.44 -8.03
CA LYS A 93 6.88 -20.85 -6.73
C LYS A 93 6.10 -19.55 -6.87
N ALA A 94 6.48 -18.70 -7.83
CA ALA A 94 5.74 -17.46 -8.12
C ALA A 94 4.35 -17.73 -8.69
N LEU A 95 4.19 -18.72 -9.58
CA LEU A 95 2.89 -19.15 -10.09
C LEU A 95 1.99 -19.67 -8.97
N GLY A 96 2.51 -20.52 -8.07
CA GLY A 96 1.77 -20.99 -6.89
C GLY A 96 1.33 -19.83 -5.98
N TYR A 97 2.19 -18.84 -5.76
CA TYR A 97 1.85 -17.64 -4.99
C TYR A 97 0.70 -16.82 -5.60
N ILE A 98 0.65 -16.72 -6.93
CA ILE A 98 -0.46 -16.06 -7.66
C ILE A 98 -1.74 -16.88 -7.50
N GLN A 99 -1.66 -18.20 -7.66
CA GLN A 99 -2.79 -19.12 -7.56
C GLN A 99 -3.45 -19.07 -6.17
N GLU A 100 -2.65 -19.08 -5.11
CA GLU A 100 -3.13 -18.95 -3.71
C GLU A 100 -3.88 -17.62 -3.44
N ARG A 101 -3.66 -16.60 -4.26
CA ARG A 101 -4.25 -15.26 -4.10
C ARG A 101 -5.39 -14.97 -5.06
N LYS A 102 -5.86 -15.98 -5.79
CA LYS A 102 -6.92 -15.84 -6.79
C LYS A 102 -8.14 -15.12 -6.24
N ASP A 103 -8.67 -15.56 -5.10
CA ASP A 103 -9.88 -14.98 -4.52
C ASP A 103 -9.69 -13.50 -4.16
N GLY A 104 -8.55 -13.16 -3.55
CA GLY A 104 -8.22 -11.76 -3.23
C GLY A 104 -8.04 -10.89 -4.47
N LEU A 105 -7.44 -11.44 -5.53
CA LEU A 105 -7.26 -10.76 -6.81
C LEU A 105 -8.55 -10.67 -7.63
N MET A 106 -9.59 -11.45 -7.31
CA MET A 106 -10.90 -11.31 -7.95
C MET A 106 -11.75 -10.21 -7.28
N VAL A 107 -11.58 -9.99 -5.98
CA VAL A 107 -12.38 -9.00 -5.21
C VAL A 107 -12.30 -7.59 -5.80
N TYR A 108 -11.14 -7.13 -6.26
CA TYR A 108 -11.02 -5.76 -6.81
C TYR A 108 -11.82 -5.56 -8.12
N LEU A 109 -12.17 -6.64 -8.83
CA LEU A 109 -13.01 -6.53 -10.02
C LEU A 109 -14.45 -6.17 -9.66
N ASP A 110 -14.91 -6.58 -8.48
CA ASP A 110 -16.26 -6.35 -7.99
C ASP A 110 -16.37 -5.12 -7.10
N ASP A 111 -15.33 -4.82 -6.32
CA ASP A 111 -15.30 -3.65 -5.44
C ASP A 111 -14.49 -2.50 -6.07
N PRO A 112 -15.15 -1.38 -6.46
CA PRO A 112 -14.46 -0.24 -7.07
C PRO A 112 -13.53 0.51 -6.12
N ASP A 113 -13.71 0.39 -4.80
CA ASP A 113 -12.89 1.06 -3.79
C ASP A 113 -11.63 0.25 -3.46
N VAL A 114 -11.61 -1.03 -3.79
CA VAL A 114 -10.42 -1.87 -3.66
C VAL A 114 -9.42 -1.56 -4.80
N PRO A 115 -8.17 -1.21 -4.48
CA PRO A 115 -7.12 -1.01 -5.47
C PRO A 115 -6.61 -2.35 -6.01
N ILE A 116 -6.09 -2.35 -7.25
CA ILE A 116 -5.49 -3.53 -7.89
C ILE A 116 -4.27 -4.08 -7.14
N ASP A 117 -3.59 -3.23 -6.36
CA ASP A 117 -2.41 -3.60 -5.58
C ASP A 117 -2.33 -2.82 -4.26
N THR A 118 -1.49 -3.32 -3.36
CA THR A 118 -1.17 -2.70 -2.07
C THR A 118 0.04 -1.77 -2.13
N ASN A 119 0.54 -1.41 -3.32
CA ASN A 119 1.81 -0.67 -3.46
C ASN A 119 1.76 0.73 -2.86
N HIS A 120 0.57 1.33 -2.78
CA HIS A 120 0.39 2.58 -2.05
C HIS A 120 0.61 2.38 -0.54
N VAL A 121 -0.06 1.39 0.04
CA VAL A 121 0.07 1.02 1.46
C VAL A 121 1.51 0.62 1.78
N GLU A 122 2.13 -0.22 0.97
CA GLU A 122 3.54 -0.64 1.15
C GLU A 122 4.50 0.54 1.10
N ARG A 123 4.29 1.52 0.19
CA ARG A 123 5.11 2.73 0.13
C ARG A 123 4.99 3.56 1.40
N VAL A 124 3.78 3.71 1.94
CA VAL A 124 3.53 4.44 3.19
C VAL A 124 4.20 3.73 4.37
N ILE A 125 4.04 2.40 4.46
CA ILE A 125 4.60 1.58 5.55
C ILE A 125 6.13 1.48 5.45
N ARG A 126 6.74 1.60 4.26
CA ARG A 126 8.21 1.52 4.08
C ARG A 126 8.99 2.56 4.88
N ALA A 127 8.37 3.69 5.23
CA ALA A 127 8.95 4.67 6.13
C ALA A 127 9.28 4.09 7.52
N ILE A 128 8.52 3.08 7.97
CA ILE A 128 8.65 2.48 9.30
C ILE A 128 9.98 1.68 9.43
N PRO A 129 10.33 0.74 8.52
CA PRO A 129 11.65 0.10 8.52
C PRO A 129 12.81 1.07 8.27
N MET A 130 12.63 2.11 7.45
CA MET A 130 13.69 3.12 7.22
C MET A 130 13.96 3.95 8.48
N GLY A 131 12.93 4.21 9.29
CA GLY A 131 13.07 4.75 10.64
C GLY A 131 13.89 3.85 11.56
N ARG A 132 13.90 2.51 11.38
CA ARG A 132 14.75 1.59 12.15
C ARG A 132 16.24 1.69 11.79
N LYS A 133 16.59 2.03 10.54
CA LYS A 133 17.99 2.31 10.15
C LYS A 133 18.53 3.60 10.77
N ASN A 134 17.65 4.56 11.08
CA ASN A 134 17.98 5.81 11.77
C ASN A 134 17.67 5.78 13.29
N GLY A 135 17.03 4.70 13.75
CA GLY A 135 16.51 4.51 15.10
C GLY A 135 17.31 3.45 15.86
N THR A 136 18.62 3.62 15.96
CA THR A 136 19.54 2.74 16.70
C THR A 136 19.30 2.75 18.23
N PHE A 137 18.26 3.44 18.71
CA PHE A 137 17.95 3.62 20.12
C PHE A 137 16.79 2.73 20.63
N CYS A 138 16.16 1.94 19.77
CA CYS A 138 15.10 1.00 20.17
C CYS A 138 15.70 -0.33 20.66
N TRP A 139 16.38 -0.31 21.81
CA TRP A 139 17.04 -1.49 22.38
C TRP A 139 16.09 -2.52 23.02
N THR A 140 14.79 -2.21 23.10
CA THR A 140 13.78 -3.09 23.71
C THR A 140 12.57 -3.30 22.80
N GLU A 141 11.94 -4.47 22.91
CA GLU A 141 10.70 -4.80 22.19
C GLU A 141 9.59 -3.79 22.48
N LEU A 142 9.47 -3.34 23.74
CA LEU A 142 8.53 -2.31 24.15
C LEU A 142 8.78 -0.98 23.41
N GLY A 143 10.03 -0.54 23.29
CA GLY A 143 10.37 0.68 22.55
C GLY A 143 10.01 0.58 21.06
N ALA A 144 10.20 -0.60 20.46
CA ALA A 144 9.79 -0.85 19.08
C ALA A 144 8.26 -0.79 18.90
N GLN A 145 7.49 -1.33 19.84
CA GLN A 145 6.02 -1.24 19.83
C GLN A 145 5.54 0.20 19.92
N GLN A 146 6.10 1.01 20.84
CA GLN A 146 5.72 2.42 20.98
C GLN A 146 6.01 3.24 19.71
N ILE A 147 7.15 3.00 19.07
CA ILE A 147 7.49 3.67 17.82
C ILE A 147 6.58 3.21 16.68
N ALA A 148 6.20 1.94 16.61
CA ALA A 148 5.25 1.45 15.62
C ALA A 148 3.87 2.14 15.78
N ILE A 149 3.42 2.36 17.03
CA ILE A 149 2.18 3.10 17.31
C ILE A 149 2.27 4.54 16.80
N VAL A 150 3.33 5.28 17.20
CA VAL A 150 3.52 6.67 16.76
C VAL A 150 3.61 6.78 15.25
N GLN A 151 4.39 5.90 14.59
CA GLN A 151 4.51 5.92 13.14
C GLN A 151 3.20 5.60 12.42
N SER A 152 2.41 4.67 12.94
CA SER A 152 1.07 4.37 12.41
C SER A 152 0.13 5.58 12.53
N LEU A 153 0.23 6.32 13.64
CA LEU A 153 -0.53 7.53 13.86
C LEU A 153 -0.13 8.67 12.90
N LEU A 154 1.17 8.88 12.69
CA LEU A 154 1.70 9.85 11.73
C LEU A 154 1.28 9.49 10.29
N ALA A 155 1.33 8.22 9.92
CA ALA A 155 0.86 7.74 8.62
C ALA A 155 -0.64 7.99 8.43
N THR A 156 -1.44 7.76 9.47
CA THR A 156 -2.89 8.03 9.47
C THR A 156 -3.19 9.53 9.33
N CYS A 157 -2.41 10.41 9.98
CA CYS A 157 -2.54 11.86 9.80
C CYS A 157 -2.30 12.26 8.34
N ARG A 158 -1.24 11.74 7.72
CA ARG A 158 -0.92 12.01 6.30
C ARG A 158 -2.02 11.49 5.37
N LEU A 159 -2.58 10.31 5.64
CA LEU A 159 -3.67 9.74 4.85
C LEU A 159 -4.93 10.62 4.86
N HIS A 160 -5.16 11.37 5.94
CA HIS A 160 -6.31 12.25 6.10
C HIS A 160 -5.99 13.73 5.82
N ASP A 161 -4.84 14.06 5.24
CA ASP A 161 -4.38 15.43 5.03
C ASP A 161 -4.43 16.28 6.33
N VAL A 162 -3.97 15.67 7.43
CA VAL A 162 -3.85 16.33 8.73
C VAL A 162 -2.37 16.61 8.99
N ASN A 163 -2.04 17.85 9.38
CA ASN A 163 -0.70 18.19 9.84
C ASN A 163 -0.39 17.41 11.14
N PRO A 164 0.58 16.48 11.15
CA PRO A 164 0.82 15.64 12.32
C PRO A 164 1.33 16.42 13.53
N TYR A 165 2.02 17.55 13.33
CA TYR A 165 2.48 18.42 14.43
C TYR A 165 1.28 19.02 15.15
N ASP A 166 0.38 19.67 14.41
CA ASP A 166 -0.82 20.30 14.95
C ASP A 166 -1.72 19.30 15.68
N TYR A 167 -1.90 18.13 15.07
CA TYR A 167 -2.65 17.04 15.67
C TYR A 167 -2.04 16.54 16.98
N LEU A 168 -0.74 16.27 17.01
CA LEU A 168 -0.08 15.76 18.22
C LEU A 168 -0.06 16.80 19.33
N VAL A 169 0.20 18.07 19.00
CA VAL A 169 0.20 19.17 19.97
C VAL A 169 -1.18 19.33 20.60
N ASP A 170 -2.25 19.30 19.80
CA ASP A 170 -3.60 19.42 20.33
C ASP A 170 -4.01 18.18 21.15
N VAL A 171 -3.87 16.99 20.59
CA VAL A 171 -4.35 15.75 21.20
C VAL A 171 -3.60 15.44 22.50
N LEU A 172 -2.28 15.66 22.57
CA LEU A 172 -1.52 15.41 23.80
C LEU A 172 -1.89 16.37 24.94
N GLN A 173 -2.34 17.59 24.63
CA GLN A 173 -2.87 18.52 25.63
C GLN A 173 -4.31 18.16 26.02
N ARG A 174 -5.13 17.77 25.04
CA ARG A 174 -6.56 17.47 25.22
C ARG A 174 -6.82 16.14 25.91
N VAL A 175 -5.95 15.14 25.72
CA VAL A 175 -6.18 13.76 26.21
C VAL A 175 -6.33 13.68 27.73
N GLY A 176 -5.70 14.58 28.48
CA GLY A 176 -5.81 14.62 29.95
C GLY A 176 -7.18 15.07 30.46
N GLU A 177 -7.92 15.82 29.65
CA GLU A 177 -9.23 16.40 30.01
C GLU A 177 -10.39 15.74 29.24
N HIS A 178 -10.07 15.00 28.17
CA HIS A 178 -11.08 14.38 27.31
C HIS A 178 -11.70 13.13 27.95
N PRO A 179 -13.03 12.98 27.95
CA PRO A 179 -13.66 11.79 28.52
C PRO A 179 -13.18 10.51 27.85
N GLN A 180 -12.80 9.50 28.64
CA GLN A 180 -12.30 8.22 28.14
C GLN A 180 -13.27 7.55 27.14
N ALA A 181 -14.59 7.65 27.38
CA ALA A 181 -15.61 7.13 26.49
C ALA A 181 -15.61 7.76 25.09
N ARG A 182 -14.99 8.94 24.92
CA ARG A 182 -14.97 9.72 23.69
C ARG A 182 -13.59 9.83 23.05
N VAL A 183 -12.62 9.01 23.46
CA VAL A 183 -11.25 9.00 22.89
C VAL A 183 -11.24 8.79 21.37
N HIS A 184 -12.24 8.10 20.81
CA HIS A 184 -12.38 7.95 19.37
C HIS A 184 -12.50 9.29 18.61
N GLU A 185 -13.04 10.34 19.25
CA GLU A 185 -13.09 11.71 18.71
C GLU A 185 -11.70 12.31 18.47
N LEU A 186 -10.69 11.81 19.19
CA LEU A 186 -9.31 12.25 19.07
C LEU A 186 -8.54 11.52 17.97
N THR A 187 -9.13 10.53 17.28
CA THR A 187 -8.46 9.88 16.13
C THR A 187 -8.27 10.88 14.98
N PRO A 188 -7.21 10.80 14.16
CA PRO A 188 -6.89 11.85 13.17
C PRO A 188 -8.05 12.21 12.25
N ARG A 189 -8.85 11.23 11.83
CA ARG A 189 -10.02 11.43 10.97
C ARG A 189 -11.11 12.26 11.65
N VAL A 190 -11.47 11.92 12.89
CA VAL A 190 -12.57 12.58 13.62
C VAL A 190 -12.10 13.90 14.21
N TRP A 191 -10.85 13.95 14.68
CA TRP A 191 -10.20 15.17 15.14
C TRP A 191 -10.22 16.26 14.07
N LYS A 192 -9.96 15.89 12.81
CA LYS A 192 -10.02 16.81 11.66
C LYS A 192 -11.38 17.51 11.57
N THR A 193 -12.46 16.80 11.88
CA THR A 193 -13.82 17.36 11.79
C THR A 193 -14.25 18.15 13.01
N LEU A 194 -13.70 17.86 14.18
CA LEU A 194 -14.18 18.42 15.45
C LEU A 194 -13.29 19.54 16.02
N PHE A 195 -11.97 19.47 15.79
CA PHE A 195 -11.00 20.28 16.52
C PHE A 195 -10.00 21.02 15.61
N ALA A 196 -9.84 20.61 14.34
CA ALA A 196 -8.81 21.19 13.46
C ALA A 196 -9.01 22.67 13.12
N ASP A 197 -10.22 23.21 13.24
CA ASP A 197 -10.49 24.64 13.01
C ASP A 197 -9.89 25.52 14.12
N LYS A 198 -9.80 24.99 15.34
CA LYS A 198 -9.29 25.70 16.53
C LYS A 198 -8.51 24.74 17.45
N PRO A 199 -7.36 24.22 16.97
CA PRO A 199 -6.55 23.33 17.78
C PRO A 199 -5.84 24.14 18.88
N MET A 200 -5.66 23.52 20.04
CA MET A 200 -4.71 23.94 21.05
C MET A 200 -3.32 23.97 20.42
N ARG A 201 -2.65 25.10 20.56
CA ARG A 201 -1.31 25.32 20.00
C ARG A 201 -0.26 25.15 21.08
N SER A 202 0.97 24.92 20.66
CA SER A 202 2.12 24.91 21.56
C SER A 202 2.40 26.33 22.04
N ASP A 203 2.93 26.49 23.25
CA ASP A 203 3.44 27.79 23.74
C ASP A 203 4.47 28.42 22.79
N LEU A 204 5.21 27.59 22.05
CA LEU A 204 6.20 28.03 21.05
C LEU A 204 5.56 28.66 19.80
N HIS A 205 4.28 28.38 19.55
CA HIS A 205 3.51 28.96 18.44
C HIS A 205 3.25 30.46 18.67
N HIS A 206 3.02 30.87 19.91
CA HIS A 206 2.78 32.26 20.27
C HIS A 206 4.08 33.08 20.39
N ALA A 207 5.21 32.42 20.64
CA ALA A 207 6.51 33.06 20.75
C ALA A 207 7.10 33.55 19.39
N HIS A 208 6.59 33.02 18.27
CA HIS A 208 7.05 33.35 16.91
C HIS A 208 5.90 33.79 16.02
N GLY A 209 5.27 34.93 16.34
CA GLY A 209 4.23 35.52 15.50
C GLY A 209 4.56 35.44 14.01
N GLY A 210 3.87 34.53 13.30
CA GLY A 210 3.94 34.36 11.86
C GLY A 210 5.30 33.93 11.30
N ILE A 211 5.66 32.65 11.44
CA ILE A 211 6.49 32.03 10.39
C ILE A 211 5.60 31.95 9.15
N LYS A 212 5.74 32.94 8.26
CA LYS A 212 5.15 32.89 6.92
C LYS A 212 5.67 31.64 6.23
N ASP A 213 4.75 30.77 5.83
CA ASP A 213 5.01 29.66 4.92
C ASP A 213 5.70 30.20 3.67
N ALA A 214 6.94 29.77 3.44
CA ALA A 214 7.67 30.03 2.22
C ALA A 214 7.64 28.75 1.37
N GLY A 215 6.88 28.83 0.27
CA GLY A 215 7.15 28.22 -1.05
C GLY A 215 7.42 26.73 -1.13
#